data_AF-A0A4U7DF81-F1
#
_entry.id   AF-A0A4U7DF81-F1
#
_cell.length_a   1.000
_cell.length_b   1.000
_cell.length_c   1.000
_cell.angle_alpha   90.00
_cell.angle_beta   90.00
_cell.angle_gamma   90.00
#
_symmetry.space_group_name_H-M   'P 1'
#
loop_
_entity.id
_entity.type
_entity.pdbx_description
1 polymer ?
#
loop_
_entity_poly.entity_id
_entity_poly.type
_entity_poly.pdbx_seq_one_letter_code
_entity_poly.pdbx_strand_id
1 'polypeptide(L)'
;MIGGVDPFVYLETNVAKLVLATALGMFLGLEREWSQKSAGIRTFALISLAAAVFSLVGEPGLLVVGGVLVVASAVLLAVRSFVEADVDGLSLTTSASMLVAYGVGVLVAAGLFIESVTVAVLSSLLLVLKRELHAFAWGLSRQEVRSAVEFTILAFVVFPLLPAETVDPWGAVQPRLVWSLVVAVSAIGFVNYVLVKRYQGRGYAVTGFFGGLVNSTAVVAEMAKRAKGRADLGDIAVGSILLANAAMAFRNAAVVAVFVPEAALVVGVPLGAITVAGVGVAVWRSDWRTTMEAELTSPFSLGNALTFGALFLLVLLASAVAEESFGASGFIVTSFLAGLVSSGTSTTTAVSLLGTGQIGVETAVAGVIAGTAASVLIKTVFAASIARELVRPVFLWNLLLIAVGVLAGVPLLLL
;
A
#
# COMPACT_ATOMS: atom_id res chain seq x y z
N MET A 1 -17.53 27.43 -34.02
CA MET A 1 -17.44 27.61 -32.56
C MET A 1 -18.80 27.24 -31.97
N ILE A 2 -19.00 25.97 -31.65
CA ILE A 2 -20.14 25.56 -30.81
C ILE A 2 -19.65 25.87 -29.39
N GLY A 3 -20.15 26.96 -28.80
CA GLY A 3 -19.85 27.29 -27.41
C GLY A 3 -20.18 26.08 -26.56
N GLY A 4 -19.22 25.63 -25.75
CA GLY A 4 -19.44 24.55 -24.80
C GLY A 4 -20.64 24.93 -23.94
N VAL A 5 -21.75 24.23 -24.13
CA VAL A 5 -22.92 24.36 -23.27
C VAL A 5 -22.46 23.87 -21.91
N ASP A 6 -22.25 24.78 -20.97
CA ASP A 6 -21.93 24.42 -19.60
C ASP A 6 -23.19 23.75 -19.00
N PRO A 7 -23.18 22.41 -18.77
CA PRO A 7 -24.36 21.70 -18.30
C PRO A 7 -24.77 22.14 -16.88
N PHE A 8 -23.89 22.80 -16.13
CA PHE A 8 -24.19 23.27 -14.77
C PHE A 8 -25.14 24.46 -14.74
N VAL A 9 -25.18 25.28 -15.81
CA VAL A 9 -26.07 26.45 -15.90
C VAL A 9 -27.56 26.04 -15.83
N TYR A 10 -27.93 24.88 -16.37
CA TYR A 10 -29.30 24.37 -16.29
C TYR A 10 -29.65 23.80 -14.91
N LEU A 11 -28.64 23.33 -14.16
CA LEU A 11 -28.80 22.81 -12.80
C LEU A 11 -28.99 23.92 -11.76
N GLU A 12 -28.68 25.17 -12.09
CA GLU A 12 -28.89 26.31 -11.18
C GLU A 12 -30.36 26.65 -10.96
N THR A 13 -31.24 26.24 -11.86
CA THR A 13 -32.68 26.47 -11.69
C THR A 13 -33.20 25.71 -10.46
N ASN A 14 -34.03 26.37 -9.64
CA ASN A 14 -34.58 25.74 -8.44
C ASN A 14 -35.34 24.44 -8.76
N VAL A 15 -35.99 24.37 -9.92
CA VAL A 15 -36.65 23.15 -10.40
C VAL A 15 -35.64 22.02 -10.63
N ALA A 16 -34.52 22.29 -11.30
CA ALA A 16 -33.48 21.30 -11.51
C ALA A 16 -32.85 20.83 -10.19
N LYS A 17 -32.64 21.73 -9.23
CA LYS A 17 -32.17 21.39 -7.88
C LYS A 17 -33.13 20.43 -7.16
N LEU A 18 -34.43 20.67 -7.22
CA LEU A 18 -35.43 19.79 -6.61
C LEU A 18 -35.46 18.41 -7.27
N VAL A 19 -35.39 18.36 -8.61
CA VAL A 19 -35.35 17.11 -9.37
C VAL A 19 -34.07 16.32 -9.05
N LEU A 20 -32.91 16.99 -9.04
CA LEU A 20 -31.63 16.37 -8.74
C LEU A 20 -31.57 15.84 -7.30
N ALA A 21 -32.02 16.62 -6.31
CA ALA A 21 -32.09 16.18 -4.93
C ALA A 21 -32.96 14.92 -4.78
N THR A 22 -34.10 14.89 -5.48
CA THR A 22 -35.00 13.74 -5.51
C THR A 22 -34.33 12.53 -6.17
N ALA A 23 -33.64 12.73 -7.29
CA ALA A 23 -32.92 11.68 -8.02
C ALA A 23 -31.78 11.06 -7.18
N LEU A 24 -30.97 11.89 -6.51
CA LEU A 24 -29.90 11.41 -5.62
C LEU A 24 -30.46 10.71 -4.37
N GLY A 25 -31.57 11.21 -3.81
CA GLY A 25 -32.30 10.53 -2.74
C GLY A 25 -32.82 9.15 -3.18
N MET A 26 -33.45 9.07 -4.37
CA MET A 26 -33.88 7.79 -4.94
C MET A 26 -32.69 6.84 -5.13
N PHE A 27 -31.58 7.33 -5.68
CA PHE A 27 -30.37 6.54 -5.88
C PHE A 27 -29.84 5.93 -4.58
N LEU A 28 -29.82 6.70 -3.49
CA LEU A 28 -29.39 6.21 -2.18
C LEU A 28 -30.40 5.21 -1.58
N GLY A 29 -31.69 5.42 -1.82
CA GLY A 29 -32.76 4.52 -1.36
C GLY A 29 -32.93 3.22 -2.16
N LEU A 30 -32.39 3.13 -3.39
CA LEU A 30 -32.44 1.92 -4.23
C LEU A 30 -31.84 0.71 -3.54
N GLU A 31 -30.63 0.86 -2.99
CA GLU A 31 -29.98 -0.25 -2.30
C GLU A 31 -30.77 -0.64 -1.04
N ARG A 32 -31.35 0.33 -0.32
CA ARG A 32 -32.12 0.04 0.90
C ARG A 32 -33.38 -0.78 0.59
N GLU A 33 -34.10 -0.43 -0.47
CA GLU A 33 -35.25 -1.20 -0.97
C GLU A 33 -34.83 -2.59 -1.44
N TRP A 34 -33.75 -2.69 -2.21
CA TRP A 34 -33.21 -3.97 -2.69
C TRP A 34 -32.79 -4.90 -1.53
N SER A 35 -32.21 -4.33 -0.47
CA SER A 35 -31.85 -4.99 0.78
C SER A 35 -33.05 -5.22 1.73
N GLN A 36 -34.29 -5.04 1.24
CA GLN A 36 -35.56 -5.22 1.95
C GLN A 36 -35.61 -4.49 3.30
N LYS A 37 -35.07 -3.27 3.35
CA LYS A 37 -35.13 -2.40 4.54
C LYS A 37 -36.41 -1.58 4.55
N SER A 38 -36.87 -1.26 5.75
CA SER A 38 -38.13 -0.56 6.02
C SER A 38 -38.23 0.86 5.46
N ALA A 39 -37.09 1.52 5.23
CA ALA A 39 -37.01 2.79 4.51
C ALA A 39 -36.29 2.58 3.19
N GLY A 40 -37.00 2.70 2.08
CA GLY A 40 -36.48 2.46 0.73
C GLY A 40 -36.56 3.68 -0.17
N ILE A 41 -36.69 3.47 -1.48
CA ILE A 41 -36.50 4.50 -2.53
C ILE A 41 -37.34 5.76 -2.26
N ARG A 42 -38.63 5.58 -1.96
CA ARG A 42 -39.57 6.69 -1.75
C ARG A 42 -39.24 7.51 -0.50
N THR A 43 -38.83 6.86 0.58
CA THR A 43 -38.49 7.54 1.84
C THR A 43 -37.27 8.44 1.64
N PHE A 44 -36.23 7.93 1.00
CA PHE A 44 -35.00 8.69 0.77
C PHE A 44 -35.22 9.82 -0.24
N ALA A 45 -35.99 9.59 -1.30
CA ALA A 45 -36.39 10.61 -2.25
C ALA A 45 -37.10 11.80 -1.55
N LEU A 46 -38.07 11.50 -0.69
CA LEU A 46 -38.83 12.52 0.05
C LEU A 46 -37.96 13.26 1.08
N ILE A 47 -37.04 12.58 1.74
CA ILE A 47 -36.11 13.21 2.69
C ILE A 47 -35.20 14.21 1.97
N SER A 48 -34.57 13.80 0.87
CA SER A 48 -33.70 14.69 0.10
C SER A 48 -34.47 15.84 -0.54
N LEU A 49 -35.68 15.58 -1.05
CA LEU A 49 -36.55 16.62 -1.58
C LEU A 49 -36.96 17.64 -0.51
N ALA A 50 -37.40 17.18 0.67
CA ALA A 50 -37.79 18.06 1.78
C ALA A 50 -36.63 18.93 2.24
N ALA A 51 -35.42 18.35 2.36
CA ALA A 51 -34.21 19.09 2.69
C ALA A 51 -33.90 20.19 1.66
N ALA A 52 -34.02 19.88 0.37
CA ALA A 52 -33.82 20.84 -0.69
C ALA A 52 -34.86 21.97 -0.65
N VAL A 53 -36.14 21.64 -0.43
CA VAL A 53 -37.21 22.64 -0.26
C VAL A 53 -36.91 23.57 0.92
N PHE A 54 -36.61 23.01 2.10
CA PHE A 54 -36.34 23.81 3.30
C PHE A 54 -35.09 24.69 3.14
N SER A 55 -34.06 24.18 2.44
CA SER A 55 -32.86 24.96 2.14
C SER A 55 -33.12 26.07 1.13
N LEU A 56 -33.98 25.86 0.12
CA LEU A 56 -34.31 26.87 -0.89
C LEU A 56 -35.22 27.97 -0.35
N VAL A 57 -36.07 27.67 0.62
CA VAL A 57 -36.86 28.70 1.34
C VAL A 57 -35.94 29.66 2.11
N GLY A 58 -34.75 29.20 2.51
CA GLY A 58 -33.73 30.05 3.13
C GLY A 58 -33.96 30.34 4.62
N GLU A 59 -34.94 29.69 5.25
CA GLU A 59 -35.25 29.84 6.68
C GLU A 59 -34.50 28.80 7.52
N PRO A 60 -33.50 29.19 8.34
CA PRO A 60 -32.68 28.23 9.10
C PRO A 60 -33.49 27.33 10.04
N GLY A 61 -34.61 27.85 10.56
CA GLY A 61 -35.50 27.08 11.44
C GLY A 61 -36.11 25.85 10.76
N LEU A 62 -36.46 25.94 9.47
CA LEU A 62 -37.01 24.80 8.72
C LEU A 62 -35.97 23.69 8.53
N LEU A 63 -34.70 24.07 8.31
CA LEU A 63 -33.61 23.10 8.20
C LEU A 63 -33.38 22.35 9.52
N VAL A 64 -33.46 23.04 10.65
CA VAL A 64 -33.37 22.41 11.98
C VAL A 64 -34.56 21.49 12.21
N VAL A 65 -35.79 21.94 11.93
CA VAL A 65 -37.00 21.13 12.09
C VAL A 65 -36.94 19.88 11.21
N GLY A 66 -36.55 20.00 9.94
CA GLY A 66 -36.39 18.86 9.05
C GLY A 66 -35.33 17.86 9.55
N GLY A 67 -34.19 18.36 10.03
CA GLY A 67 -33.16 17.52 10.63
C GLY A 67 -33.65 16.77 11.87
N VAL A 68 -34.36 17.45 12.78
CA VAL A 68 -34.97 16.84 13.96
C VAL A 68 -36.00 15.77 13.58
N LEU A 69 -36.84 16.01 12.57
CA LEU A 69 -37.80 15.02 12.09
C LEU A 69 -37.13 13.79 11.49
N VAL A 70 -36.04 13.95 10.75
CA VAL A 70 -35.24 12.83 10.22
C VAL A 70 -34.62 12.03 11.36
N VAL A 71 -34.03 12.71 12.36
CA VAL A 71 -33.48 12.04 13.56
C VAL A 71 -34.57 11.31 14.34
N ALA A 72 -35.73 11.94 14.54
CA ALA A 72 -36.87 11.30 15.21
C ALA A 72 -37.35 10.05 14.47
N SER A 73 -37.48 10.13 13.14
CA SER A 73 -37.85 9.00 12.29
C SER A 73 -36.81 7.88 12.35
N ALA A 74 -35.53 8.24 12.34
CA ALA A 74 -34.39 7.33 12.47
C ALA A 74 -34.35 6.62 13.85
N VAL A 75 -34.70 7.33 14.93
CA VAL A 75 -34.82 6.75 16.28
C VAL A 75 -36.02 5.81 16.36
N LEU A 76 -37.18 6.20 15.82
CA LEU A 76 -38.36 5.33 15.78
C LEU A 76 -38.06 4.03 15.01
N LEU A 77 -37.33 4.11 13.91
CA LEU A 77 -36.89 2.94 13.15
C LEU A 77 -35.96 2.04 13.96
N ALA A 78 -35.00 2.64 14.67
CA ALA A 78 -34.08 1.94 15.54
C ALA A 78 -34.81 1.24 16.70
N VAL A 79 -35.72 1.94 17.39
CA VAL A 79 -36.54 1.36 18.48
C VAL A 79 -37.41 0.23 17.96
N ARG A 80 -38.04 0.38 16.80
CA ARG A 80 -38.84 -0.68 16.18
C ARG A 80 -38.00 -1.95 15.95
N SER A 81 -36.75 -1.82 15.50
CA SER A 81 -35.84 -2.96 15.37
C SER A 81 -35.40 -3.62 16.68
N PHE A 82 -35.63 -2.99 17.84
CA PHE A 82 -35.44 -3.61 19.16
C PHE A 82 -36.69 -4.33 19.69
N VAL A 83 -37.88 -3.89 19.28
CA VAL A 83 -39.15 -4.37 19.82
C VAL A 83 -39.73 -5.52 18.98
N GLU A 84 -39.54 -5.49 17.67
CA GLU A 84 -40.04 -6.53 16.75
C GLU A 84 -38.99 -7.64 16.57
N ALA A 85 -39.32 -8.86 16.99
CA ALA A 85 -38.45 -10.03 16.91
C ALA A 85 -38.13 -10.47 15.47
N ASP A 86 -38.96 -10.09 14.49
CA ASP A 86 -38.80 -10.43 13.07
C ASP A 86 -37.90 -9.47 12.28
N VAL A 87 -37.33 -8.43 12.92
CA VAL A 87 -36.45 -7.47 12.24
C VAL A 87 -35.01 -7.94 12.37
N ASP A 88 -34.48 -8.51 11.28
CA ASP A 88 -33.08 -8.95 11.20
C ASP A 88 -32.10 -7.75 11.30
N GLY A 89 -31.56 -7.59 12.51
CA GLY A 89 -30.47 -6.69 12.85
C GLY A 89 -30.88 -5.23 13.11
N LEU A 90 -29.97 -4.50 13.75
CA LEU A 90 -30.17 -3.09 14.09
C LEU A 90 -30.23 -2.23 12.82
N SER A 91 -31.28 -1.42 12.69
CA SER A 91 -31.50 -0.51 11.55
C SER A 91 -30.62 0.76 11.59
N LEU A 92 -29.54 0.76 12.39
CA LEU A 92 -28.63 1.90 12.60
C LEU A 92 -28.04 2.44 11.30
N THR A 93 -27.69 1.57 10.36
CA THR A 93 -27.17 2.01 9.05
C THR A 93 -28.24 2.68 8.20
N THR A 94 -29.50 2.23 8.28
CA THR A 94 -30.64 2.88 7.62
C THR A 94 -30.89 4.26 8.24
N SER A 95 -30.93 4.34 9.56
CA SER A 95 -31.05 5.58 10.32
C SER A 95 -29.96 6.60 9.96
N ALA A 96 -28.70 6.19 9.90
CA ALA A 96 -27.59 7.05 9.46
C ALA A 96 -27.72 7.47 8.00
N SER A 97 -28.09 6.55 7.10
CA SER A 97 -28.25 6.87 5.68
C SER A 97 -29.41 7.84 5.40
N MET A 98 -30.47 7.85 6.21
CA MET A 98 -31.54 8.85 6.12
C MET A 98 -31.02 10.26 6.42
N LEU A 99 -30.13 10.40 7.41
CA LEU A 99 -29.48 11.68 7.72
C LEU A 99 -28.55 12.12 6.58
N VAL A 100 -27.82 11.18 5.97
CA VAL A 100 -27.02 11.46 4.77
C VAL A 100 -27.89 11.93 3.61
N ALA A 101 -29.04 11.29 3.37
CA ALA A 101 -29.97 11.69 2.32
C ALA A 101 -30.51 13.12 2.53
N TYR A 102 -30.76 13.49 3.80
CA TYR A 102 -31.13 14.87 4.15
C TYR A 102 -30.00 15.84 3.80
N GLY A 103 -28.76 15.54 4.18
CA GLY A 103 -27.58 16.32 3.83
C GLY A 103 -27.36 16.47 2.33
N VAL A 104 -27.58 15.41 1.54
CA VAL A 104 -27.52 15.45 0.07
C VAL A 104 -28.49 16.48 -0.50
N GLY A 105 -29.73 16.53 0.01
CA GLY A 105 -30.70 17.54 -0.44
C GLY A 105 -30.29 18.98 -0.10
N VAL A 106 -29.67 19.20 1.06
CA VAL A 106 -29.10 20.50 1.45
C VAL A 106 -27.96 20.90 0.51
N LEU A 107 -27.03 19.98 0.21
CA LEU A 107 -25.90 20.25 -0.70
C LEU A 107 -26.38 20.63 -2.11
N VAL A 108 -27.39 19.93 -2.64
CA VAL A 108 -27.97 20.26 -3.95
C VAL A 108 -28.60 21.64 -3.96
N ALA A 109 -29.34 22.01 -2.90
CA ALA A 109 -29.93 23.34 -2.80
C ALA A 109 -28.87 24.45 -2.73
N ALA A 110 -27.78 24.19 -2.00
CA ALA A 110 -26.61 25.08 -1.88
C ALA A 110 -25.78 25.20 -3.19
N GLY A 111 -26.08 24.42 -4.23
CA GLY A 111 -25.33 24.42 -5.49
C GLY A 111 -24.04 23.61 -5.47
N LEU A 112 -23.78 22.87 -4.39
CA LEU A 112 -22.62 21.97 -4.24
C LEU A 112 -22.90 20.63 -4.93
N PHE A 113 -23.07 20.68 -6.26
CA PHE A 113 -23.54 19.55 -7.06
C PHE A 113 -22.55 18.38 -7.04
N ILE A 114 -21.26 18.64 -7.21
CA ILE A 114 -20.23 17.58 -7.25
C ILE A 114 -20.13 16.90 -5.89
N GLU A 115 -20.15 17.67 -4.81
CA GLU A 115 -20.12 17.18 -3.43
C GLU A 115 -21.37 16.34 -3.14
N SER A 116 -22.55 16.79 -3.56
CA SER A 116 -23.81 16.06 -3.36
C SER A 116 -23.80 14.69 -4.07
N VAL A 117 -23.32 14.64 -5.32
CA VAL A 117 -23.17 13.40 -6.08
C VAL A 117 -22.12 12.51 -5.41
N THR A 118 -20.98 13.07 -5.01
CA THR A 118 -19.89 12.34 -4.35
C THR A 118 -20.36 11.70 -3.05
N VAL A 119 -21.07 12.44 -2.20
CA VAL A 119 -21.64 11.92 -0.95
C VAL A 119 -22.66 10.83 -1.24
N ALA A 120 -23.56 11.02 -2.21
CA ALA A 120 -24.58 10.03 -2.57
C ALA A 120 -23.96 8.72 -3.10
N VAL A 121 -22.97 8.83 -3.99
CA VAL A 121 -22.25 7.68 -4.58
C VAL A 121 -21.42 6.95 -3.55
N LEU A 122 -20.59 7.64 -2.76
CA LEU A 122 -19.77 7.01 -1.72
C LEU A 122 -20.64 6.33 -0.66
N SER A 123 -21.73 6.98 -0.26
CA SER A 123 -22.66 6.38 0.71
C SER A 123 -23.32 5.13 0.13
N SER A 124 -23.87 5.20 -1.09
CA SER A 124 -24.44 4.02 -1.77
C SER A 124 -23.42 2.89 -1.93
N LEU A 125 -22.17 3.21 -2.27
CA LEU A 125 -21.08 2.23 -2.38
C LEU A 125 -20.81 1.51 -1.05
N LEU A 126 -20.75 2.24 0.07
CA LEU A 126 -20.60 1.66 1.41
C LEU A 126 -21.78 0.75 1.78
N LEU A 127 -22.98 1.15 1.37
CA LEU A 127 -24.20 0.38 1.61
C LEU A 127 -24.23 -0.93 0.81
N VAL A 128 -23.88 -0.89 -0.48
CA VAL A 128 -23.77 -2.05 -1.37
C VAL A 128 -22.68 -3.02 -0.90
N LEU A 129 -21.51 -2.51 -0.53
CA LEU A 129 -20.35 -3.32 -0.10
C LEU A 129 -20.46 -3.82 1.34
N LYS A 130 -21.61 -3.68 2.02
CA LYS A 130 -21.78 -4.07 3.42
C LYS A 130 -21.28 -5.48 3.70
N ARG A 131 -21.63 -6.45 2.84
CA ARG A 131 -21.35 -7.87 3.08
C ARG A 131 -19.86 -8.17 2.91
N GLU A 132 -19.23 -7.58 1.91
CA GLU A 132 -17.80 -7.65 1.61
C GLU A 132 -16.99 -6.98 2.72
N LEU A 133 -17.40 -5.80 3.19
CA LEU A 133 -16.75 -5.09 4.30
C LEU A 133 -16.84 -5.88 5.61
N HIS A 134 -17.98 -6.51 5.91
CA HIS A 134 -18.11 -7.38 7.08
C HIS A 134 -17.26 -8.65 6.96
N ALA A 135 -17.30 -9.33 5.81
CA ALA A 135 -16.48 -10.52 5.57
C ALA A 135 -14.99 -10.20 5.64
N PHE A 136 -14.57 -9.05 5.11
CA PHE A 136 -13.21 -8.56 5.24
C PHE A 136 -12.85 -8.30 6.71
N ALA A 137 -13.67 -7.57 7.45
CA ALA A 137 -13.43 -7.26 8.86
C ALA A 137 -13.36 -8.52 9.74
N TRP A 138 -14.23 -9.51 9.52
CA TRP A 138 -14.20 -10.78 10.26
C TRP A 138 -13.09 -11.74 9.81
N GLY A 139 -12.57 -11.58 8.59
CA GLY A 139 -11.42 -12.34 8.08
C GLY A 139 -10.06 -11.86 8.60
N LEU A 140 -10.02 -10.72 9.32
CA LEU A 140 -8.80 -10.18 9.91
C LEU A 140 -8.53 -10.79 11.29
N SER A 141 -7.29 -11.24 11.50
CA SER A 141 -6.82 -11.65 12.82
C SER A 141 -6.59 -10.43 13.72
N ARG A 142 -6.58 -10.65 15.05
CA ARG A 142 -6.22 -9.58 16.01
C ARG A 142 -4.86 -8.96 15.72
N GLN A 143 -3.90 -9.77 15.26
CA GLN A 143 -2.58 -9.28 14.89
C GLN A 143 -2.63 -8.37 13.67
N GLU A 144 -3.45 -8.69 12.66
CA GLU A 144 -3.60 -7.88 11.45
C GLU A 144 -4.29 -6.55 11.73
N VAL A 145 -5.31 -6.54 12.58
CA VAL A 145 -5.97 -5.29 13.01
C VAL A 145 -4.98 -4.41 13.77
N ARG A 146 -4.21 -4.98 14.71
CA ARG A 146 -3.17 -4.27 15.44
C ARG A 146 -2.11 -3.70 14.48
N SER A 147 -1.64 -4.50 13.54
CA SER A 147 -0.72 -4.10 12.48
C SER A 147 -1.28 -2.92 11.68
N ALA A 148 -2.53 -2.98 11.20
CA ALA A 148 -3.14 -1.89 10.44
C ALA A 148 -3.25 -0.58 11.25
N VAL A 149 -3.58 -0.68 12.53
CA VAL A 149 -3.63 0.48 13.44
C VAL A 149 -2.23 1.07 13.66
N GLU A 150 -1.23 0.23 13.95
CA GLU A 150 0.17 0.65 14.09
C GLU A 150 0.68 1.34 12.80
N PHE A 151 0.34 0.83 11.61
CA PHE A 151 0.65 1.48 10.32
C PHE A 151 -0.01 2.85 10.19
N THR A 152 -1.29 2.94 10.56
CA THR A 152 -2.06 4.18 10.52
C THR A 152 -1.43 5.24 11.42
N ILE A 153 -0.97 4.87 12.62
CA ILE A 153 -0.26 5.77 13.53
C ILE A 153 1.04 6.26 12.88
N LEU A 154 1.85 5.37 12.31
CA LEU A 154 3.10 5.75 11.64
C LEU A 154 2.88 6.70 10.46
N ALA A 155 1.87 6.41 9.62
CA ALA A 155 1.62 7.10 8.36
C ALA A 155 0.81 8.40 8.50
N PHE A 156 -0.16 8.46 9.41
CA PHE A 156 -1.09 9.59 9.52
C PHE A 156 -0.98 10.38 10.82
N VAL A 157 -0.28 9.86 11.84
CA VAL A 157 -0.04 10.58 13.10
C VAL A 157 1.40 11.04 13.18
N VAL A 158 2.37 10.13 13.05
CA VAL A 158 3.80 10.49 13.23
C VAL A 158 4.34 11.27 12.04
N PHE A 159 4.14 10.78 10.81
CA PHE A 159 4.63 11.43 9.59
C PHE A 159 4.33 12.95 9.50
N PRO A 160 3.09 13.44 9.66
CA PRO A 160 2.80 14.87 9.53
C PRO A 160 3.42 15.73 10.63
N LEU A 161 3.75 15.15 11.80
CA LEU A 161 4.37 15.87 12.92
C LEU A 161 5.87 16.11 12.73
N LEU A 162 6.52 15.43 11.78
CA LEU A 162 7.96 15.51 11.60
C LEU A 162 8.39 16.77 10.82
N PRO A 163 9.54 17.37 11.19
CA PRO A 163 10.12 18.51 10.48
C PRO A 163 10.37 18.20 9.01
N ALA A 164 10.09 19.18 8.14
CA ALA A 164 10.38 19.10 6.70
C ALA A 164 11.83 19.48 6.37
N GLU A 165 12.53 20.15 7.29
CA GLU A 165 13.91 20.59 7.11
C GLU A 165 14.90 19.53 7.60
N THR A 166 16.15 19.62 7.15
CA THR A 166 17.26 18.78 7.64
C THR A 166 17.64 19.20 9.06
N VAL A 167 17.90 18.23 9.94
CA VAL A 167 18.11 18.49 11.38
C VAL A 167 19.54 18.24 11.87
N ASP A 168 20.41 17.74 11.01
CA ASP A 168 21.78 17.34 11.33
C ASP A 168 22.84 18.27 10.69
N PRO A 169 24.07 18.32 11.24
CA PRO A 169 25.14 19.16 10.72
C PRO A 169 25.54 18.86 9.27
N TRP A 170 25.37 17.61 8.82
CA TRP A 170 25.71 17.16 7.46
C TRP A 170 24.61 17.45 6.45
N GLY A 171 23.44 17.95 6.88
CA GLY A 171 22.28 18.17 6.02
C GLY A 171 21.70 16.89 5.40
N ALA A 172 21.97 15.72 5.99
CA ALA A 172 21.64 14.41 5.41
C ALA A 172 20.29 13.86 5.90
N VAL A 173 19.91 14.22 7.12
CA VAL A 173 18.75 13.71 7.82
C VAL A 173 17.61 14.71 7.68
N GLN A 174 16.77 14.47 6.68
CA GLN A 174 15.47 15.13 6.56
C GLN A 174 14.38 14.23 7.17
N PRO A 175 13.88 14.50 8.40
CA PRO A 175 13.03 13.57 9.13
C PRO A 175 11.78 13.13 8.38
N ARG A 176 11.11 14.07 7.69
CA ARG A 176 9.92 13.78 6.88
C ARG A 176 10.21 12.83 5.72
N LEU A 177 11.32 13.03 5.00
CA LEU A 177 11.73 12.15 3.90
C LEU A 177 12.13 10.77 4.44
N VAL A 178 12.99 10.72 5.46
CA VAL A 178 13.42 9.48 6.12
C VAL A 178 12.21 8.67 6.59
N TRP A 179 11.25 9.32 7.24
CA TRP A 179 10.05 8.65 7.74
C TRP A 179 9.11 8.21 6.63
N SER A 180 8.97 9.01 5.57
CA SER A 180 8.17 8.61 4.40
C SER A 180 8.71 7.35 3.73
N LEU A 181 10.04 7.16 3.70
CA LEU A 181 10.67 5.94 3.20
C LEU A 181 10.39 4.74 4.12
N VAL A 182 10.42 4.92 5.45
CA VAL A 182 10.02 3.89 6.42
C VAL A 182 8.56 3.49 6.21
N VAL A 183 7.67 4.47 6.03
CA VAL A 183 6.24 4.24 5.77
C VAL A 183 6.04 3.53 4.43
N ALA A 184 6.75 3.93 3.37
CA ALA A 184 6.61 3.31 2.05
C ALA A 184 7.09 1.86 2.03
N VAL A 185 8.28 1.57 2.57
CA VAL A 185 8.79 0.19 2.68
C VAL A 185 7.83 -0.67 3.52
N SER A 186 7.27 -0.10 4.59
CA SER A 186 6.27 -0.76 5.43
C SER A 186 4.95 -1.02 4.71
N ALA A 187 4.48 -0.05 3.91
CA ALA A 187 3.25 -0.17 3.11
C ALA A 187 3.40 -1.26 2.05
N ILE A 188 4.54 -1.30 1.35
CA ILE A 188 4.86 -2.36 0.39
C ILE A 188 4.85 -3.72 1.11
N GLY A 189 5.50 -3.82 2.27
CA GLY A 189 5.48 -5.03 3.10
C GLY A 189 4.08 -5.48 3.52
N PHE A 190 3.20 -4.54 3.90
CA PHE A 190 1.81 -4.82 4.28
C PHE A 190 0.97 -5.31 3.09
N VAL A 191 1.04 -4.60 1.96
CA VAL A 191 0.36 -5.02 0.71
C VAL A 191 0.84 -6.42 0.31
N ASN A 192 2.14 -6.68 0.39
CA ASN A 192 2.69 -7.99 0.07
C ASN A 192 2.17 -9.08 0.99
N TYR A 193 2.11 -8.85 2.30
CA TYR A 193 1.54 -9.81 3.25
C TYR A 193 0.08 -10.16 2.88
N VAL A 194 -0.74 -9.16 2.57
CA VAL A 194 -2.13 -9.37 2.12
C VAL A 194 -2.18 -10.19 0.82
N LEU A 195 -1.29 -9.90 -0.14
CA LEU A 195 -1.18 -10.67 -1.37
C LEU A 195 -0.80 -12.13 -1.09
N VAL A 196 0.24 -12.39 -0.29
CA VAL A 196 0.63 -13.77 0.00
C VAL A 196 -0.51 -14.51 0.70
N LYS A 197 -1.18 -13.91 1.68
CA LYS A 197 -2.32 -14.54 2.38
C LYS A 197 -3.46 -14.90 1.41
N ARG A 198 -3.75 -14.01 0.45
CA ARG A 198 -4.79 -14.25 -0.58
C ARG A 198 -4.40 -15.36 -1.57
N TYR A 199 -3.11 -15.52 -1.85
CA TYR A 199 -2.61 -16.50 -2.82
C TYR A 199 -1.85 -17.68 -2.17
N GLN A 200 -1.97 -17.86 -0.85
CA GLN A 200 -1.38 -18.98 -0.13
C GLN A 200 -1.91 -20.30 -0.70
N GLY A 201 -1.01 -21.26 -0.96
CA GLY A 201 -1.34 -22.55 -1.56
C GLY A 201 -1.29 -22.60 -3.09
N ARG A 202 -0.97 -21.52 -3.81
CA ARG A 202 -0.83 -21.48 -5.28
C ARG A 202 0.55 -21.86 -5.83
N GLY A 203 1.31 -22.68 -5.09
CA GLY A 203 2.60 -23.23 -5.51
C GLY A 203 3.83 -22.38 -5.13
N TYR A 204 5.01 -22.97 -5.29
CA TYR A 204 6.31 -22.41 -4.84
C TYR A 204 6.61 -21.02 -5.43
N ALA A 205 6.19 -20.74 -6.68
CA ALA A 205 6.54 -19.48 -7.35
C ALA A 205 5.92 -18.26 -6.64
N VAL A 206 4.63 -18.36 -6.35
CA VAL A 206 3.86 -17.31 -5.69
C VAL A 206 4.37 -17.14 -4.26
N THR A 207 4.55 -18.24 -3.55
CA THR A 207 5.01 -18.22 -2.16
C THR A 207 6.45 -17.72 -2.01
N GLY A 208 7.36 -18.10 -2.91
CA GLY A 208 8.76 -17.66 -2.89
C GLY A 208 8.93 -16.19 -3.28
N PHE A 209 8.25 -15.72 -4.33
CA PHE A 209 8.32 -14.32 -4.75
C PHE A 209 7.65 -13.40 -3.73
N PHE A 210 6.37 -13.63 -3.41
CA PHE A 210 5.66 -12.77 -2.48
C PHE A 210 6.17 -12.91 -1.04
N GLY A 211 6.66 -14.10 -0.65
CA GLY A 211 7.36 -14.29 0.63
C GLY A 211 8.69 -13.53 0.68
N GLY A 212 9.43 -13.48 -0.43
CA GLY A 212 10.68 -12.72 -0.52
C GLY A 212 10.50 -11.21 -0.50
N LEU A 213 9.37 -10.76 -1.04
CA LEU A 213 8.88 -9.38 -0.96
C LEU A 213 8.59 -8.94 0.49
N VAL A 214 8.22 -9.89 1.34
CA VAL A 214 8.02 -9.69 2.78
C VAL A 214 9.35 -9.79 3.53
N ASN A 215 10.05 -10.93 3.41
CA ASN A 215 11.35 -11.15 4.03
C ASN A 215 12.16 -12.20 3.23
N SER A 216 13.02 -11.73 2.34
CA SER A 216 13.87 -12.60 1.51
C SER A 216 14.82 -13.50 2.30
N THR A 217 15.30 -13.08 3.48
CA THR A 217 16.18 -13.89 4.33
C THR A 217 15.42 -15.05 4.97
N ALA A 218 14.17 -14.83 5.37
CA ALA A 218 13.31 -15.89 5.90
C ALA A 218 13.03 -16.97 4.85
N VAL A 219 12.76 -16.57 3.59
CA VAL A 219 12.58 -17.51 2.48
C VAL A 219 13.85 -18.34 2.26
N VAL A 220 15.03 -17.72 2.26
CA VAL A 220 16.31 -18.45 2.12
C VAL A 220 16.48 -19.47 3.25
N ALA A 221 16.27 -19.04 4.49
CA ALA A 221 16.45 -19.90 5.66
C ALA A 221 15.49 -21.10 5.63
N GLU A 222 14.22 -20.86 5.30
CA GLU A 222 13.21 -21.90 5.22
C GLU A 222 13.49 -22.89 4.09
N MET A 223 13.88 -22.39 2.90
CA MET A 223 14.19 -23.24 1.75
C MET A 223 15.47 -24.05 1.97
N ALA A 224 16.48 -23.46 2.60
CA ALA A 224 17.68 -24.17 2.97
C ALA A 224 17.40 -25.27 4.02
N LYS A 225 16.51 -25.02 4.98
CA LYS A 225 16.10 -26.04 5.97
C LYS A 225 15.38 -27.20 5.30
N ARG A 226 14.43 -26.92 4.40
CA ARG A 226 13.64 -27.97 3.71
C ARG A 226 14.48 -28.81 2.74
N ALA A 227 15.44 -28.20 2.05
CA ALA A 227 16.33 -28.90 1.13
C ALA A 227 17.46 -29.68 1.84
N LYS A 228 17.69 -29.45 3.13
CA LYS A 228 18.77 -30.11 3.87
C LYS A 228 18.56 -31.63 3.90
N GLY A 229 19.46 -32.37 3.25
CA GLY A 229 19.37 -33.83 3.15
C GLY A 229 18.28 -34.33 2.19
N ARG A 230 17.73 -33.45 1.36
CA ARG A 230 16.64 -33.73 0.42
C ARG A 230 16.98 -33.23 -0.99
N ALA A 231 17.69 -34.06 -1.74
CA ALA A 231 18.14 -33.73 -3.09
C ALA A 231 16.99 -33.41 -4.07
N ASP A 232 15.81 -34.01 -3.84
CA ASP A 232 14.57 -33.77 -4.60
C ASP A 232 14.05 -32.32 -4.48
N LEU A 233 14.40 -31.62 -3.40
CA LEU A 233 13.97 -30.24 -3.15
C LEU A 233 15.04 -29.19 -3.49
N GLY A 234 16.22 -29.61 -3.97
CA GLY A 234 17.34 -28.71 -4.24
C GLY A 234 17.00 -27.62 -5.27
N ASP A 235 16.45 -28.01 -6.42
CA ASP A 235 16.11 -27.07 -7.50
C ASP A 235 14.92 -26.16 -7.15
N ILE A 236 14.01 -26.65 -6.31
CA ILE A 236 12.90 -25.88 -5.77
C ILE A 236 13.42 -24.81 -4.79
N ALA A 237 14.38 -25.18 -3.93
CA ALA A 237 14.99 -24.24 -3.00
C ALA A 237 15.79 -23.16 -3.72
N VAL A 238 16.58 -23.53 -4.74
CA VAL A 238 17.33 -22.59 -5.57
C VAL A 238 16.37 -21.60 -6.26
N GLY A 239 15.33 -22.08 -6.94
CA GLY A 239 14.39 -21.18 -7.64
C GLY A 239 13.63 -20.26 -6.67
N SER A 240 13.25 -20.76 -5.49
CA SER A 240 12.60 -19.95 -4.45
C SER A 240 13.52 -18.83 -3.91
N ILE A 241 14.82 -19.11 -3.75
CA ILE A 241 15.82 -18.11 -3.38
C ILE A 241 15.99 -17.05 -4.48
N LEU A 242 16.00 -17.47 -5.75
CA LEU A 242 16.09 -16.53 -6.88
C LEU A 242 14.83 -15.66 -7.01
N LEU A 243 13.65 -16.22 -6.77
CA LEU A 243 12.42 -15.44 -6.70
C LEU A 243 12.44 -14.44 -5.54
N ALA A 244 13.00 -14.82 -4.40
CA ALA A 244 13.16 -13.89 -3.28
C ALA A 244 14.11 -12.72 -3.60
N ASN A 245 15.17 -12.98 -4.38
CA ASN A 245 16.04 -11.93 -4.92
C ASN A 245 15.32 -11.03 -5.94
N ALA A 246 14.54 -11.63 -6.84
CA ALA A 246 13.77 -10.91 -7.85
C ALA A 246 12.72 -9.98 -7.21
N ALA A 247 12.02 -10.48 -6.20
CA ALA A 247 11.08 -9.75 -5.36
C ALA A 247 11.73 -8.55 -4.66
N MET A 248 12.88 -8.78 -4.03
CA MET A 248 13.65 -7.74 -3.36
C MET A 248 14.09 -6.64 -4.35
N ALA A 249 14.61 -7.02 -5.52
CA ALA A 249 15.01 -6.07 -6.57
C ALA A 249 13.82 -5.27 -7.09
N PHE A 250 12.67 -5.92 -7.31
CA PHE A 250 11.43 -5.26 -7.70
C PHE A 250 10.97 -4.23 -6.66
N ARG A 251 11.00 -4.58 -5.37
CA ARG A 251 10.68 -3.65 -4.28
C ARG A 251 11.60 -2.43 -4.30
N ASN A 252 12.91 -2.65 -4.45
CA ASN A 252 13.88 -1.55 -4.49
C ASN A 252 13.65 -0.62 -5.69
N ALA A 253 13.33 -1.19 -6.86
CA ALA A 253 12.98 -0.40 -8.05
C ALA A 253 11.70 0.43 -7.83
N ALA A 254 10.69 -0.16 -7.18
CA ALA A 254 9.45 0.54 -6.84
C ALA A 254 9.70 1.72 -5.87
N VAL A 255 10.57 1.54 -4.87
CA VAL A 255 10.95 2.62 -3.95
C VAL A 255 11.61 3.77 -4.72
N VAL A 256 12.56 3.47 -5.61
CA VAL A 256 13.22 4.52 -6.41
C VAL A 256 12.22 5.23 -7.33
N ALA A 257 11.34 4.49 -8.01
CA ALA A 257 10.37 5.06 -8.93
C ALA A 257 9.37 6.02 -8.24
N VAL A 258 9.00 5.74 -6.99
CA VAL A 258 8.06 6.57 -6.23
C VAL A 258 8.72 7.85 -5.70
N PHE A 259 9.95 7.75 -5.21
CA PHE A 259 10.61 8.87 -4.52
C PHE A 259 11.53 9.71 -5.39
N VAL A 260 12.11 9.12 -6.44
CA VAL A 260 12.99 9.81 -7.39
C VAL A 260 12.63 9.38 -8.81
N PRO A 261 11.49 9.87 -9.36
CA PRO A 261 10.99 9.44 -10.68
C PRO A 261 11.98 9.64 -11.82
N GLU A 262 12.85 10.65 -11.73
CA GLU A 262 13.92 10.94 -12.69
C GLU A 262 15.00 9.85 -12.74
N ALA A 263 15.31 9.21 -11.61
CA ALA A 263 16.26 8.10 -11.53
C ALA A 263 15.60 6.73 -11.80
N ALA A 264 14.27 6.69 -11.98
CA ALA A 264 13.50 5.46 -12.07
C ALA A 264 13.94 4.56 -13.24
N LEU A 265 14.29 5.13 -14.39
CA LEU A 265 14.76 4.34 -15.52
C LEU A 265 16.20 3.85 -15.32
N VAL A 266 17.09 4.73 -14.87
CA VAL A 266 18.53 4.43 -14.70
C VAL A 266 18.75 3.35 -13.63
N VAL A 267 17.97 3.38 -12.53
CA VAL A 267 18.02 2.36 -11.47
C VAL A 267 17.06 1.20 -11.74
N GLY A 268 15.91 1.47 -12.36
CA GLY A 268 14.88 0.47 -12.61
C GLY A 268 15.28 -0.55 -13.66
N VAL A 269 16.06 -0.18 -14.67
CA VAL A 269 16.58 -1.15 -15.68
C VAL A 269 17.48 -2.22 -15.05
N PRO A 270 18.56 -1.90 -14.30
CA PRO A 270 19.40 -2.94 -13.69
C PRO A 270 18.64 -3.80 -12.66
N LEU A 271 17.78 -3.20 -11.84
CA LEU A 271 16.96 -3.95 -10.88
C LEU A 271 15.88 -4.79 -11.57
N GLY A 272 15.25 -4.26 -12.62
CA GLY A 272 14.28 -4.95 -13.45
C GLY A 272 14.91 -6.13 -14.20
N ALA A 273 16.13 -5.98 -14.68
CA ALA A 273 16.90 -7.07 -15.29
C ALA A 273 17.17 -8.20 -14.27
N ILE A 274 17.55 -7.86 -13.03
CA ILE A 274 17.67 -8.84 -11.93
C ILE A 274 16.33 -9.54 -11.66
N THR A 275 15.23 -8.78 -11.62
CA THR A 275 13.88 -9.34 -11.40
C THR A 275 13.50 -10.32 -12.50
N VAL A 276 13.62 -9.92 -13.78
CA VAL A 276 13.26 -10.75 -14.93
C VAL A 276 14.14 -11.99 -15.01
N ALA A 277 15.47 -11.85 -14.83
CA ALA A 277 16.39 -12.98 -14.84
C ALA A 277 16.11 -13.95 -13.67
N GLY A 278 15.86 -13.42 -12.46
CA GLY A 278 15.56 -14.24 -11.29
C GLY A 278 14.26 -15.03 -11.45
N VAL A 279 13.21 -14.41 -11.98
CA VAL A 279 11.95 -15.10 -12.29
C VAL A 279 12.16 -16.11 -13.42
N GLY A 280 12.82 -15.73 -14.51
CA GLY A 280 13.03 -16.61 -15.67
C GLY A 280 13.84 -17.86 -15.33
N VAL A 281 14.96 -17.70 -14.62
CA VAL A 281 15.81 -18.82 -14.17
C VAL A 281 15.06 -19.71 -13.19
N ALA A 282 14.33 -19.12 -12.23
CA ALA A 282 13.50 -19.91 -11.34
C ALA A 282 12.49 -20.74 -12.16
N VAL A 283 11.80 -20.10 -13.14
CA VAL A 283 10.75 -20.75 -13.96
C VAL A 283 11.29 -21.93 -14.74
N TRP A 284 12.50 -21.79 -15.27
CA TRP A 284 13.14 -22.84 -16.02
C TRP A 284 13.65 -24.00 -15.14
N ARG A 285 14.09 -23.72 -13.91
CA ARG A 285 14.80 -24.69 -13.08
C ARG A 285 13.91 -25.47 -12.11
N SER A 286 12.84 -24.87 -11.60
CA SER A 286 12.04 -25.45 -10.52
C SER A 286 10.83 -26.22 -11.04
N ASP A 287 10.51 -27.35 -10.40
CA ASP A 287 9.23 -28.04 -10.62
C ASP A 287 8.11 -27.34 -9.84
N TRP A 288 7.27 -26.63 -10.58
CA TRP A 288 6.20 -25.77 -10.06
C TRP A 288 4.94 -26.50 -9.63
N ARG A 289 4.87 -27.83 -9.82
CA ARG A 289 3.68 -28.63 -9.48
C ARG A 289 3.58 -28.93 -8.00
N THR A 290 4.67 -28.80 -7.27
CA THR A 290 4.69 -29.01 -5.83
C THR A 290 3.95 -27.85 -5.15
N THR A 291 3.22 -28.09 -4.06
CA THR A 291 2.60 -27.02 -3.27
C THR A 291 3.45 -26.63 -2.05
N MET A 292 3.39 -25.35 -1.67
CA MET A 292 3.98 -24.83 -0.45
C MET A 292 2.93 -24.26 0.47
N GLU A 293 3.08 -24.56 1.75
CA GLU A 293 2.65 -23.67 2.81
C GLU A 293 3.85 -22.81 3.21
N ALA A 294 3.71 -21.49 3.09
CA ALA A 294 4.57 -20.57 3.82
C ALA A 294 3.96 -20.33 5.19
N GLU A 295 4.77 -20.51 6.22
CA GLU A 295 4.50 -19.88 7.51
C GLU A 295 4.75 -18.37 7.34
N LEU A 296 3.66 -17.63 7.19
CA LEU A 296 3.72 -16.17 7.06
C LEU A 296 3.52 -15.57 8.43
N THR A 297 4.57 -14.97 8.96
CA THR A 297 4.42 -14.00 10.04
C THR A 297 4.08 -12.64 9.43
N SER A 298 3.18 -11.88 10.05
CA SER A 298 2.95 -10.50 9.64
C SER A 298 4.28 -9.75 9.76
N PRO A 299 4.86 -9.25 8.65
CA PRO A 299 6.08 -8.45 8.73
C PRO A 299 5.82 -7.10 9.37
N PHE A 300 4.57 -6.67 9.36
CA PHE A 300 4.18 -5.38 9.84
C PHE A 300 3.98 -5.45 11.35
N SER A 301 4.94 -4.89 12.07
CA SER A 301 4.81 -4.49 13.47
C SER A 301 5.53 -3.16 13.65
N LEU A 302 5.05 -2.34 14.57
CA LEU A 302 5.68 -1.08 14.94
C LEU A 302 7.17 -1.29 15.27
N GLY A 303 7.49 -2.38 15.97
CA GLY A 303 8.87 -2.74 16.30
C GLY A 303 9.74 -2.98 15.06
N ASN A 304 9.24 -3.70 14.05
CA ASN A 304 10.00 -3.95 12.81
C ASN A 304 10.22 -2.65 12.02
N ALA A 305 9.20 -1.78 11.93
CA ALA A 305 9.31 -0.49 11.26
C ALA A 305 10.33 0.43 11.95
N LEU A 306 10.31 0.49 13.29
CA LEU A 306 11.28 1.26 14.08
C LEU A 306 12.70 0.68 13.97
N THR A 307 12.84 -0.64 13.96
CA THR A 307 14.15 -1.30 13.76
C THR A 307 14.70 -0.98 12.37
N PHE A 308 13.88 -1.08 11.33
CA PHE A 308 14.27 -0.69 9.98
C PHE A 308 14.65 0.81 9.93
N GLY A 309 13.84 1.68 10.52
CA GLY A 309 14.10 3.12 10.58
C GLY A 309 15.39 3.47 11.30
N ALA A 310 15.69 2.80 12.42
CA ALA A 310 16.93 2.99 13.17
C ALA A 310 18.16 2.52 12.37
N LEU A 311 18.11 1.32 11.78
CA LEU A 311 19.17 0.80 10.91
C LEU A 311 19.38 1.72 9.70
N PHE A 312 18.29 2.19 9.10
CA PHE A 312 18.33 3.14 8.00
C PHE A 312 18.98 4.46 8.42
N LEU A 313 18.58 5.05 9.53
CA LEU A 313 19.16 6.31 10.01
C LEU A 313 20.66 6.17 10.31
N LEU A 314 21.08 5.07 10.93
CA LEU A 314 22.50 4.80 11.20
C LEU A 314 23.31 4.69 9.90
N VAL A 315 22.80 3.95 8.92
CA VAL A 315 23.45 3.79 7.61
C VAL A 315 23.45 5.10 6.83
N LEU A 316 22.37 5.89 6.91
CA LEU A 316 22.26 7.20 6.30
C LEU A 316 23.37 8.13 6.80
N LEU A 317 23.52 8.25 8.12
CA LEU A 317 24.57 9.05 8.74
C LEU A 317 25.97 8.54 8.37
N ALA A 318 26.20 7.23 8.46
CA ALA A 318 27.49 6.64 8.09
C ALA A 318 27.82 6.88 6.60
N SER A 319 26.81 6.83 5.72
CA SER A 319 27.00 7.04 4.29
C SER A 319 27.21 8.50 3.95
N ALA A 320 26.53 9.43 4.62
CA ALA A 320 26.76 10.86 4.47
C ALA A 320 28.19 11.25 4.88
N VAL A 321 28.65 10.78 6.05
CA VAL A 321 30.03 11.02 6.51
C VAL A 321 31.06 10.39 5.58
N ALA A 322 30.80 9.19 5.07
CA ALA A 322 31.69 8.52 4.13
C ALA A 322 31.74 9.21 2.77
N GLU A 323 30.62 9.76 2.32
CA GLU A 323 30.53 10.58 1.11
C GLU A 323 31.34 11.86 1.27
N GLU A 324 31.16 12.59 2.38
CA GLU A 324 31.91 13.83 2.63
C GLU A 324 33.43 13.58 2.72
N SER A 325 33.83 12.46 3.34
CA SER A 325 35.24 12.15 3.60
C SER A 325 35.96 11.47 2.42
N PHE A 326 35.26 10.64 1.65
CA PHE A 326 35.84 9.75 0.63
C PHE A 326 35.13 9.84 -0.74
N GLY A 327 34.23 10.80 -0.91
CA GLY A 327 33.42 11.01 -2.11
C GLY A 327 32.51 9.83 -2.44
N ALA A 328 32.16 9.70 -3.72
CA ALA A 328 31.33 8.63 -4.25
C ALA A 328 31.81 7.21 -3.86
N SER A 329 33.12 7.02 -3.73
CA SER A 329 33.69 5.72 -3.34
C SER A 329 33.31 5.32 -1.91
N GLY A 330 33.30 6.28 -0.98
CA GLY A 330 32.88 6.06 0.40
C GLY A 330 31.42 5.64 0.47
N PHE A 331 30.56 6.35 -0.25
CA PHE A 331 29.13 6.02 -0.36
C PHE A 331 28.87 4.63 -0.95
N ILE A 332 29.60 4.24 -2.00
CA ILE A 332 29.43 2.92 -2.63
C ILE A 332 29.84 1.81 -1.65
N VAL A 333 30.92 1.99 -0.90
CA VAL A 333 31.38 1.02 0.11
C VAL A 333 30.37 0.91 1.25
N THR A 334 29.89 2.03 1.79
CA THR A 334 28.88 1.99 2.86
C THR A 334 27.56 1.40 2.35
N SER A 335 27.18 1.66 1.11
CA SER A 335 26.01 1.04 0.47
C SER A 335 26.16 -0.48 0.32
N PHE A 336 27.34 -0.96 -0.08
CA PHE A 336 27.65 -2.39 -0.13
C PHE A 336 27.52 -3.02 1.25
N LEU A 337 28.16 -2.44 2.27
CA LEU A 337 28.10 -2.94 3.65
C LEU A 337 26.67 -2.92 4.21
N ALA A 338 25.92 -1.86 3.95
CA ALA A 338 24.51 -1.76 4.32
C ALA A 338 23.67 -2.83 3.62
N GLY A 339 23.95 -3.12 2.36
CA GLY A 339 23.28 -4.16 1.58
C GLY A 339 23.45 -5.58 2.13
N LEU A 340 24.57 -5.86 2.81
CA LEU A 340 24.77 -7.14 3.52
C LEU A 340 23.76 -7.34 4.66
N VAL A 341 23.30 -6.24 5.27
CA VAL A 341 22.29 -6.26 6.33
C VAL A 341 20.89 -6.16 5.72
N SER A 342 20.67 -5.16 4.87
CA SER A 342 19.37 -4.83 4.27
C SER A 342 19.55 -4.04 2.97
N SER A 343 19.16 -4.65 1.85
CA SER A 343 19.10 -3.95 0.56
C SER A 343 18.13 -2.77 0.56
N GLY A 344 17.09 -2.83 1.39
CA GLY A 344 16.11 -1.76 1.53
C GLY A 344 16.75 -0.54 2.15
N THR A 345 17.56 -0.74 3.19
CA THR A 345 18.32 0.31 3.87
C THR A 345 19.31 0.99 2.93
N SER A 346 20.10 0.23 2.15
CA SER A 346 20.98 0.82 1.13
C SER A 346 20.21 1.62 0.08
N THR A 347 19.06 1.11 -0.38
CA THR A 347 18.24 1.80 -1.39
C THR A 347 17.62 3.09 -0.83
N THR A 348 17.05 3.06 0.38
CA THR A 348 16.46 4.24 1.02
C THR A 348 17.52 5.28 1.37
N THR A 349 18.73 4.86 1.74
CA THR A 349 19.88 5.77 1.93
C THR A 349 20.26 6.46 0.63
N ALA A 350 20.39 5.73 -0.48
CA ALA A 350 20.65 6.34 -1.79
C ALA A 350 19.57 7.35 -2.18
N VAL A 351 18.29 6.98 -2.01
CA VAL A 351 17.15 7.86 -2.30
C VAL A 351 17.16 9.10 -1.42
N SER A 352 17.44 8.96 -0.12
CA SER A 352 17.47 10.09 0.81
C SER A 352 18.59 11.08 0.48
N LEU A 353 19.82 10.59 0.24
CA LEU A 353 20.97 11.43 -0.08
C LEU A 353 20.85 12.10 -1.45
N LEU A 354 20.23 11.42 -2.42
CA LEU A 354 19.92 12.01 -3.72
C LEU A 354 18.84 13.10 -3.58
N GLY A 355 17.80 12.83 -2.79
CA GLY A 355 16.71 13.79 -2.53
C GLY A 355 17.15 15.05 -1.77
N THR A 356 18.19 14.95 -0.94
CA THR A 356 18.82 16.12 -0.28
C THR A 356 19.93 16.76 -1.10
N GLY A 357 20.23 16.24 -2.29
CA GLY A 357 21.25 16.78 -3.20
C GLY A 357 22.71 16.51 -2.78
N GLN A 358 22.95 15.58 -1.86
CA GLN A 358 24.31 15.23 -1.41
C GLN A 358 25.05 14.35 -2.41
N ILE A 359 24.32 13.52 -3.14
CA ILE A 359 24.89 12.67 -4.18
C ILE A 359 24.19 12.90 -5.51
N GLY A 360 24.92 12.71 -6.61
CA GLY A 360 24.36 12.67 -7.95
C GLY A 360 23.67 11.33 -8.26
N VAL A 361 22.90 11.32 -9.35
CA VAL A 361 22.17 10.12 -9.83
C VAL A 361 23.11 8.94 -10.08
N GLU A 362 24.27 9.17 -10.69
CA GLU A 362 25.27 8.12 -10.96
C GLU A 362 25.75 7.42 -9.67
N THR A 363 26.12 8.21 -8.66
CA THR A 363 26.55 7.71 -7.35
C THR A 363 25.44 6.93 -6.67
N ALA A 364 24.20 7.44 -6.72
CA ALA A 364 23.03 6.74 -6.17
C ALA A 364 22.78 5.39 -6.87
N VAL A 365 22.84 5.34 -8.19
CA VAL A 365 22.70 4.11 -8.99
C VAL A 365 23.78 3.10 -8.61
N ALA A 366 25.05 3.52 -8.57
CA ALA A 366 26.16 2.68 -8.18
C ALA A 366 25.99 2.11 -6.76
N GLY A 367 25.56 2.93 -5.80
CA GLY A 367 25.26 2.49 -4.43
C GLY A 367 24.11 1.50 -4.35
N VAL A 368 23.00 1.73 -5.05
CA VAL A 368 21.85 0.80 -5.07
C VAL A 368 22.24 -0.55 -5.69
N ILE A 369 23.01 -0.55 -6.78
CA ILE A 369 23.51 -1.77 -7.41
C ILE A 369 24.48 -2.50 -6.46
N ALA A 370 25.43 -1.78 -5.85
CA ALA A 370 26.39 -2.35 -4.90
C ALA A 370 25.69 -2.98 -3.68
N GLY A 371 24.73 -2.27 -3.08
CA GLY A 371 23.94 -2.78 -1.96
C GLY A 371 23.03 -3.95 -2.33
N THR A 372 22.43 -3.91 -3.53
CA THR A 372 21.64 -5.03 -4.05
C THR A 372 22.51 -6.26 -4.30
N ALA A 373 23.69 -6.09 -4.91
CA ALA A 373 24.65 -7.16 -5.13
C ALA A 373 25.13 -7.76 -3.80
N ALA A 374 25.49 -6.93 -2.82
CA ALA A 374 25.84 -7.38 -1.48
C ALA A 374 24.73 -8.22 -0.84
N SER A 375 23.48 -7.77 -0.95
CA SER A 375 22.33 -8.49 -0.43
C SER A 375 22.07 -9.81 -1.15
N VAL A 376 22.35 -9.91 -2.45
CA VAL A 376 22.28 -11.15 -3.20
C VAL A 376 23.41 -12.11 -2.76
N LEU A 377 24.63 -11.61 -2.58
CA LEU A 377 25.79 -12.39 -2.14
C LEU A 377 25.59 -12.99 -0.73
N ILE A 378 25.16 -12.18 0.24
CA ILE A 378 24.99 -12.64 1.63
C ILE A 378 23.95 -13.77 1.75
N LYS A 379 22.93 -13.81 0.87
CA LYS A 379 21.97 -14.92 0.85
C LYS A 379 22.60 -16.25 0.47
N THR A 380 23.68 -16.24 -0.31
CA THR A 380 24.47 -17.46 -0.55
C THR A 380 25.12 -17.96 0.74
N VAL A 381 25.65 -17.04 1.56
CA VAL A 381 26.26 -17.37 2.85
C VAL A 381 25.20 -17.89 3.84
N PHE A 382 24.02 -17.27 3.87
CA PHE A 382 22.91 -17.75 4.70
C PHE A 382 22.39 -19.12 4.26
N ALA A 383 22.29 -19.40 2.96
CA ALA A 383 21.97 -20.74 2.48
C ALA A 383 23.05 -21.75 2.90
N ALA A 384 24.33 -21.35 2.79
CA ALA A 384 25.49 -22.18 3.15
C ALA A 384 25.52 -22.62 4.62
N SER A 385 25.09 -21.73 5.54
CA SER A 385 25.10 -22.02 6.97
C SER A 385 24.10 -23.11 7.37
N ILE A 386 23.09 -23.37 6.53
CA ILE A 386 22.03 -24.35 6.78
C ILE A 386 22.24 -25.62 5.93
N ALA A 387 22.44 -25.47 4.62
CA ALA A 387 22.58 -26.56 3.66
C ALA A 387 23.76 -26.32 2.70
N ARG A 388 24.88 -26.99 2.94
CA ARG A 388 26.12 -26.85 2.14
C ARG A 388 25.95 -27.24 0.67
N GLU A 389 25.02 -28.15 0.37
CA GLU A 389 24.70 -28.61 -0.98
C GLU A 389 24.12 -27.50 -1.87
N LEU A 390 23.42 -26.52 -1.26
CA LEU A 390 22.84 -25.39 -1.99
C LEU A 390 23.86 -24.31 -2.37
N VAL A 391 25.06 -24.32 -1.80
CA VAL A 391 26.05 -23.24 -1.97
C VAL A 391 26.44 -23.06 -3.42
N ARG A 392 26.88 -24.12 -4.08
CA ARG A 392 27.30 -24.06 -5.48
C ARG A 392 26.19 -23.57 -6.41
N PRO A 393 24.98 -24.17 -6.43
CA PRO A 393 23.95 -23.71 -7.36
C PRO A 393 23.45 -22.29 -7.02
N VAL A 394 23.24 -21.96 -5.75
CA VAL A 394 22.79 -20.61 -5.36
C VAL A 394 23.84 -19.55 -5.72
N PHE A 395 25.12 -19.82 -5.45
CA PHE A 395 26.20 -18.89 -5.77
C PHE A 395 26.30 -18.60 -7.27
N LEU A 396 26.27 -19.65 -8.11
CA LEU A 396 26.38 -19.49 -9.57
C LEU A 396 25.23 -18.66 -10.14
N TRP A 397 23.99 -18.91 -9.71
CA TRP A 397 22.86 -18.13 -10.19
C TRP A 397 22.83 -16.72 -9.62
N ASN A 398 23.23 -16.53 -8.37
CA ASN A 398 23.36 -15.21 -7.79
C ASN A 398 24.44 -14.37 -8.51
N LEU A 399 25.56 -14.98 -8.91
CA LEU A 399 26.56 -14.32 -9.77
C LEU A 399 25.96 -13.93 -11.12
N LEU A 400 25.15 -14.79 -11.73
CA LEU A 400 24.45 -14.46 -12.97
C LEU A 400 23.51 -13.26 -12.78
N LEU A 401 22.72 -13.22 -11.70
CA LEU A 401 21.84 -12.09 -11.40
C LEU A 401 22.63 -10.79 -11.23
N ILE A 402 23.73 -10.83 -10.48
CA ILE A 402 24.61 -9.68 -10.29
C ILE A 402 25.20 -9.23 -11.63
N ALA A 403 25.71 -10.16 -12.44
CA ALA A 403 26.27 -9.86 -13.75
C ALA A 403 25.22 -9.23 -14.69
N VAL A 404 23.99 -9.76 -14.72
CA VAL A 404 22.89 -9.19 -15.51
C VAL A 404 22.54 -7.78 -15.05
N GLY A 405 22.45 -7.55 -13.73
CA GLY A 405 22.18 -6.22 -13.18
C GLY A 405 23.29 -5.22 -13.52
N VAL A 406 24.55 -5.60 -13.36
CA VAL A 406 25.71 -4.76 -13.70
C VAL A 406 25.76 -4.47 -15.20
N LEU A 407 25.60 -5.49 -16.06
CA LEU A 407 25.62 -5.32 -17.52
C LEU A 407 24.49 -4.44 -18.04
N ALA A 408 23.32 -4.49 -17.41
CA ALA A 408 22.20 -3.62 -17.76
C ALA A 408 22.36 -2.19 -17.23
N GLY A 409 23.08 -2.01 -16.11
CA GLY A 409 23.31 -0.70 -15.48
C GLY A 409 24.49 0.08 -16.06
N VAL A 410 25.59 -0.59 -16.43
CA VAL A 410 26.82 0.07 -16.93
C VAL A 410 26.57 0.98 -18.14
N PRO A 411 25.79 0.59 -19.16
CA PRO A 411 25.51 1.47 -20.30
C PRO A 411 24.76 2.74 -19.91
N LEU A 412 23.91 2.69 -18.88
CA LEU A 412 23.12 3.82 -18.40
C LEU A 412 23.91 4.78 -17.52
N LEU A 413 25.05 4.35 -16.99
CA LEU A 413 26.00 5.21 -16.28
C LEU A 413 26.96 5.96 -17.21
N LEU A 414 26.98 5.58 -18.50
CA LEU A 414 27.85 6.18 -19.52
C LEU A 414 27.09 7.13 -20.47
N LEU A 415 25.79 7.31 -20.26
CA LEU A 415 24.87 8.19 -20.99
C LEU A 415 24.54 9.40 -20.12
#